data_AF-A0A316YNY5-F1
#
_entry.id   AF-A0A316YNY5-F1
#
_cell.length_a   1.000
_cell.length_b   1.000
_cell.length_c   1.000
_cell.angle_alpha   90.00
_cell.angle_beta   90.00
_cell.angle_gamma   90.00
#
_symmetry.space_group_name_H-M   'P 1'
#
loop_
_entity.id
_entity.type
_entity.pdbx_description
1 polymer ?
#
loop_
_entity_poly.entity_id
_entity_poly.type
_entity_poly.pdbx_seq_one_letter_code
_entity_poly.pdbx_strand_id
1 'polypeptide(L)'
;MANAPHGGLLKDLNVRDLPLHAQLKAEAATLPDIVLTERQLCDLELILNGGFSPLEGFLGQADYESVCNNMRLTTGELWPMPITLDVSKEQAEALKLQKGSRVTLRDPRDDNALAIITVSDLYAPQKSMEAKTVFGTEDQAHPAIAYLFKQVKDLYVGGNVQAISRPQYYDYVALRYTPAELRMHFTKLAWRKVVAFQTRNPMHRAHRELTVRAARQRQANVLIHPVVGMTKPGDVDHYTRVRVYSSLMPRYPNGMAHLALLPLAMRMGGPREALWHAIIRKNFGVTHFIVGRDHAGPGKDSNGKDFYGPYDAQTLVTKYTAELGIEMVPFQMMTYLPSTDEYQPVDEVPSGTQTMDISGTELRKRLRTGAAIPDWFSYESVVKTLRESYPPKQQQGFTIFLTGLYNSGKDDIARALQVKFNEQGGRSVSLLLGETVRSELSSELGFSPEDRDRNIQRIAFVAAELTRAGAAVIAAPIAPYEASRQHAKETIQKTGGSGNFFLVHVATPLEVCEATDRRGNYKKARSGQIKGFTGVDDPYEKPTEASLTVDLTQITVAEAVHSIVLLLEADGLI
;
A
#
# COMPACT_ATOMS: atom_id res chain seq x y z
N MET A 1 -31.55 4.81 17.71
CA MET A 1 -30.53 5.18 16.72
C MET A 1 -29.39 5.89 17.43
N ALA A 2 -28.14 5.61 17.06
CA ALA A 2 -26.96 6.14 17.77
C ALA A 2 -26.60 7.57 17.33
N ASN A 3 -26.58 7.91 16.04
CA ASN A 3 -26.39 9.30 15.56
C ASN A 3 -27.11 9.55 14.22
N ALA A 4 -27.57 10.77 13.94
CA ALA A 4 -28.16 11.13 12.65
C ALA A 4 -27.08 11.20 11.54
N PRO A 5 -27.39 10.83 10.28
CA PRO A 5 -26.47 11.03 9.16
C PRO A 5 -26.10 12.52 8.98
N HIS A 6 -24.93 12.79 8.41
CA HIS A 6 -24.55 14.14 8.02
C HIS A 6 -25.45 14.62 6.86
N GLY A 7 -25.93 15.86 6.93
CA GLY A 7 -27.00 16.37 6.05
C GLY A 7 -28.41 15.84 6.38
N GLY A 8 -28.58 15.10 7.48
CA GLY A 8 -29.88 14.65 7.98
C GLY A 8 -30.45 13.38 7.32
N LEU A 9 -30.04 13.07 6.09
CA LEU A 9 -30.48 11.87 5.36
C LEU A 9 -29.28 10.99 4.99
N LEU A 10 -29.41 9.67 5.21
CA LEU A 10 -28.43 8.71 4.74
C LEU A 10 -28.65 8.49 3.23
N LYS A 11 -27.67 8.84 2.41
CA LYS A 11 -27.66 8.66 0.97
C LYS A 11 -27.26 7.22 0.60
N ASP A 12 -28.04 6.23 1.05
CA ASP A 12 -27.86 4.83 0.63
C ASP A 12 -28.45 4.63 -0.77
N LEU A 13 -27.62 4.83 -1.79
CA LEU A 13 -28.03 4.80 -3.19
C LEU A 13 -28.35 3.37 -3.65
N ASN A 14 -27.70 2.37 -3.05
CA ASN A 14 -28.03 0.97 -3.30
C ASN A 14 -29.49 0.66 -2.90
N VAL A 15 -29.96 1.22 -1.79
CA VAL A 15 -31.37 1.08 -1.37
C VAL A 15 -32.28 1.96 -2.23
N ARG A 16 -31.88 3.21 -2.51
CA ARG A 16 -32.64 4.16 -3.34
C ARG A 16 -32.96 3.57 -4.72
N ASP A 17 -31.96 2.97 -5.37
CA ASP A 17 -32.03 2.55 -6.77
C ASP A 17 -32.38 1.06 -6.95
N LEU A 18 -32.56 0.31 -5.85
CA LEU A 18 -32.96 -1.10 -5.90
C LEU A 18 -34.19 -1.37 -6.79
N PRO A 19 -35.25 -0.53 -6.78
CA PRO A 19 -36.40 -0.73 -7.69
C PRO A 19 -36.06 -0.56 -9.18
N LEU A 20 -34.99 0.18 -9.51
CA LEU A 20 -34.55 0.47 -10.87
C LEU A 20 -33.42 -0.46 -11.34
N HIS A 21 -32.95 -1.39 -10.50
CA HIS A 21 -31.77 -2.20 -10.75
C HIS A 21 -31.78 -2.91 -12.12
N ALA A 22 -32.88 -3.57 -12.50
CA ALA A 22 -32.96 -4.28 -13.78
C ALA A 22 -32.86 -3.33 -14.99
N GLN A 23 -33.47 -2.14 -14.88
CA GLN A 23 -33.40 -1.11 -15.92
C GLN A 23 -31.99 -0.54 -16.03
N LEU A 24 -31.38 -0.15 -14.90
CA LEU A 24 -30.03 0.42 -14.88
C LEU A 24 -28.99 -0.60 -15.37
N LYS A 25 -29.15 -1.88 -15.02
CA LYS A 25 -28.29 -2.95 -15.53
C LYS A 25 -28.40 -3.14 -17.04
N ALA A 26 -29.60 -3.08 -17.59
CA ALA A 26 -29.81 -3.17 -19.03
C ALA A 26 -29.25 -1.93 -19.76
N GLU A 27 -29.46 -0.75 -19.20
CA GLU A 27 -28.94 0.51 -19.73
C GLU A 27 -27.40 0.52 -19.73
N ALA A 28 -26.77 0.13 -18.62
CA ALA A 28 -25.32 0.09 -18.47
C ALA A 28 -24.60 -0.82 -19.47
N ALA A 29 -25.29 -1.81 -20.05
CA ALA A 29 -24.75 -2.66 -21.11
C ALA A 29 -24.63 -1.93 -22.46
N THR A 30 -25.26 -0.76 -22.61
CA THR A 30 -25.30 0.02 -23.86
C THR A 30 -24.53 1.34 -23.78
N LEU A 31 -24.26 1.82 -22.56
CA LEU A 31 -23.55 3.07 -22.32
C LEU A 31 -22.03 2.90 -22.51
N PRO A 32 -21.30 3.99 -22.81
CA PRO A 32 -19.85 4.00 -22.72
C PRO A 32 -19.39 3.71 -21.27
N ASP A 33 -18.19 3.17 -21.16
CA ASP A 33 -17.62 2.75 -19.88
C ASP A 33 -16.44 3.61 -19.45
N ILE A 34 -16.41 3.96 -18.16
CA ILE A 34 -15.20 4.40 -17.45
C ILE A 34 -14.82 3.29 -16.48
N VAL A 35 -13.66 2.67 -16.71
CA VAL A 35 -13.03 1.75 -15.75
C VAL A 35 -12.38 2.57 -14.64
N LEU A 36 -12.80 2.35 -13.40
CA LEU A 36 -12.35 3.11 -12.26
C LEU A 36 -10.92 2.76 -11.85
N THR A 37 -10.23 3.72 -11.24
CA THR A 37 -9.02 3.42 -10.44
C THR A 37 -9.39 2.85 -9.07
N GLU A 38 -8.42 2.23 -8.38
CA GLU A 38 -8.62 1.71 -7.02
C GLU A 38 -9.11 2.80 -6.04
N ARG A 39 -8.61 4.04 -6.16
CA ARG A 39 -9.06 5.17 -5.35
C ARG A 39 -10.52 5.53 -5.62
N GLN A 40 -10.87 5.66 -6.89
CA GLN A 40 -12.23 6.00 -7.31
C GLN A 40 -13.22 4.89 -6.97
N LEU A 41 -12.78 3.62 -6.96
CA LEU A 41 -13.59 2.50 -6.50
C LEU A 41 -13.94 2.61 -5.01
N CYS A 42 -12.94 2.89 -4.15
CA CYS A 42 -13.17 3.12 -2.71
C CYS A 42 -14.12 4.30 -2.47
N ASP A 43 -13.93 5.39 -3.24
CA ASP A 43 -14.79 6.58 -3.14
C ASP A 43 -16.22 6.27 -3.59
N LEU A 44 -16.38 5.60 -4.74
CA LEU A 44 -17.68 5.20 -5.25
C LEU A 44 -18.40 4.30 -4.25
N GLU A 45 -17.73 3.33 -3.63
CA GLU A 45 -18.36 2.47 -2.62
C GLU A 45 -18.99 3.27 -1.48
N LEU A 46 -18.26 4.27 -0.95
CA LEU A 46 -18.73 5.11 0.15
C LEU A 46 -19.78 6.14 -0.29
N ILE A 47 -19.80 6.54 -1.57
CA ILE A 47 -20.92 7.28 -2.17
C ILE A 47 -22.16 6.38 -2.21
N LEU A 48 -22.04 5.18 -2.81
CA LEU A 48 -23.17 4.28 -3.06
C LEU A 48 -23.82 3.78 -1.77
N ASN A 49 -23.04 3.53 -0.71
CA ASN A 49 -23.55 3.03 0.56
C ASN A 49 -23.94 4.14 1.57
N GLY A 50 -23.75 5.40 1.21
CA GLY A 50 -24.06 6.55 2.07
C GLY A 50 -23.02 6.89 3.12
N GLY A 51 -21.85 6.24 3.11
CA GLY A 51 -20.70 6.58 3.95
C GLY A 51 -20.25 8.03 3.77
N PHE A 52 -20.47 8.59 2.57
CA PHE A 52 -20.21 9.99 2.22
C PHE A 52 -21.43 10.90 2.20
N SER A 53 -22.54 10.52 2.86
CA SER A 53 -23.69 11.44 3.03
C SER A 53 -23.19 12.82 3.51
N PRO A 54 -23.60 13.91 2.84
CA PRO A 54 -24.77 14.04 1.98
C PRO A 54 -24.49 13.84 0.47
N LEU A 55 -23.26 13.47 0.09
CA LEU A 55 -22.90 13.25 -1.30
C LEU A 55 -23.70 12.10 -1.91
N GLU A 56 -24.10 12.29 -3.17
CA GLU A 56 -24.76 11.28 -4.00
C GLU A 56 -24.12 11.14 -5.39
N GLY A 57 -22.85 11.55 -5.50
CA GLY A 57 -22.08 11.58 -6.73
C GLY A 57 -20.68 12.13 -6.52
N PHE A 58 -19.93 12.24 -7.62
CA PHE A 58 -18.62 12.90 -7.63
C PHE A 58 -18.81 14.42 -7.79
N LEU A 59 -17.95 15.20 -7.14
CA LEU A 59 -18.15 16.66 -7.02
C LEU A 59 -18.11 17.36 -8.39
N GLY A 60 -19.19 18.12 -8.66
CA GLY A 60 -19.21 19.14 -9.70
C GLY A 60 -18.24 20.28 -9.39
N GLN A 61 -17.97 21.13 -10.39
CA GLN A 61 -16.93 22.16 -10.28
C GLN A 61 -17.18 23.11 -9.09
N ALA A 62 -18.42 23.55 -8.92
CA ALA A 62 -18.79 24.50 -7.86
C ALA A 62 -18.60 23.90 -6.45
N ASP A 63 -19.02 22.65 -6.24
CA ASP A 63 -18.79 21.96 -4.97
C ASP A 63 -17.31 21.69 -4.73
N TYR A 64 -16.57 21.26 -5.76
CA TYR A 64 -15.13 21.06 -5.66
C TYR A 64 -14.39 22.34 -5.24
N GLU A 65 -14.64 23.47 -5.92
CA GLU A 65 -14.01 24.75 -5.60
C GLU A 65 -14.39 25.23 -4.19
N SER A 66 -15.64 25.06 -3.78
CA SER A 66 -16.10 25.39 -2.44
C SER A 66 -15.46 24.47 -1.37
N VAL A 67 -15.30 23.18 -1.64
CA VAL A 67 -14.64 22.23 -0.72
C VAL A 67 -13.16 22.57 -0.56
N CYS A 68 -12.46 22.84 -1.66
CA CYS A 68 -11.05 23.23 -1.62
C CYS A 68 -10.85 24.51 -0.80
N ASN A 69 -11.66 25.54 -1.04
CA ASN A 69 -11.46 26.85 -0.40
C ASN A 69 -12.09 26.96 1.01
N ASN A 70 -13.27 26.37 1.21
CA ASN A 70 -14.12 26.64 2.38
C ASN A 70 -14.44 25.40 3.22
N MET A 71 -14.02 24.20 2.78
CA MET A 71 -14.44 22.92 3.38
C MET A 71 -15.96 22.77 3.44
N ARG A 72 -16.68 23.24 2.44
CA ARG A 72 -18.15 23.15 2.37
C ARG A 72 -18.62 22.80 0.98
N LEU A 73 -19.72 22.06 0.91
CA LEU A 73 -20.52 21.98 -0.30
C LEU A 73 -21.22 23.32 -0.57
N THR A 74 -21.66 23.54 -1.80
CA THR A 74 -22.39 24.75 -2.20
C THR A 74 -23.73 24.88 -1.49
N THR A 75 -24.30 23.76 -1.04
CA THR A 75 -25.51 23.66 -0.21
C THR A 75 -25.27 24.05 1.26
N GLY A 76 -24.01 24.24 1.66
CA GLY A 76 -23.60 24.77 2.96
C GLY A 76 -23.06 23.71 3.93
N GLU A 77 -23.32 22.43 3.71
CA GLU A 77 -22.84 21.35 4.57
C GLU A 77 -21.30 21.29 4.61
N LEU A 78 -20.77 21.08 5.81
CA LEU A 78 -19.34 20.87 6.04
C LEU A 78 -18.83 19.62 5.32
N TRP A 79 -17.89 19.81 4.42
CA TRP A 79 -17.24 18.74 3.66
C TRP A 79 -15.78 19.11 3.32
N PRO A 80 -14.78 18.49 3.97
CA PRO A 80 -13.40 18.98 3.89
C PRO A 80 -12.54 18.35 2.79
N MET A 81 -12.98 17.30 2.11
CA MET A 81 -12.14 16.49 1.21
C MET A 81 -12.72 16.42 -0.22
N PRO A 82 -11.99 16.81 -1.28
CA PRO A 82 -12.49 16.69 -2.65
C PRO A 82 -12.62 15.20 -3.05
N ILE A 83 -13.81 14.83 -3.54
CA ILE A 83 -14.13 13.48 -4.05
C ILE A 83 -14.53 13.60 -5.52
N THR A 84 -13.59 13.33 -6.41
CA THR A 84 -13.73 13.59 -7.85
C THR A 84 -13.44 12.33 -8.66
N LEU A 85 -14.06 12.25 -9.84
CA LEU A 85 -13.78 11.23 -10.84
C LEU A 85 -12.90 11.87 -11.91
N ASP A 86 -11.69 11.37 -12.10
CA ASP A 86 -10.74 11.92 -13.07
C ASP A 86 -10.57 11.04 -14.30
N VAL A 87 -10.49 11.69 -15.47
CA VAL A 87 -10.30 11.07 -16.80
C VAL A 87 -9.28 11.87 -17.61
N SER A 88 -8.61 11.21 -18.56
CA SER A 88 -7.71 11.93 -19.48
C SER A 88 -8.50 12.69 -20.55
N LYS A 89 -7.89 13.68 -21.19
CA LYS A 89 -8.53 14.40 -22.30
C LYS A 89 -8.91 13.46 -23.44
N GLU A 90 -8.02 12.53 -23.77
CA GLU A 90 -8.23 11.54 -24.84
C GLU A 90 -9.41 10.63 -24.51
N GLN A 91 -9.54 10.19 -23.26
CA GLN A 91 -10.68 9.38 -22.82
C GLN A 91 -11.99 10.19 -22.87
N ALA A 92 -11.97 11.44 -22.42
CA ALA A 92 -13.15 12.30 -22.44
C ALA A 92 -13.64 12.56 -23.88
N GLU A 93 -12.74 12.80 -24.82
CA GLU A 93 -13.03 12.97 -26.25
C GLU A 93 -13.54 11.67 -26.88
N ALA A 94 -12.87 10.54 -26.63
CA ALA A 94 -13.25 9.23 -27.16
C ALA A 94 -14.66 8.81 -26.72
N LEU A 95 -15.01 9.08 -25.46
CA LEU A 95 -16.33 8.78 -24.90
C LEU A 95 -17.37 9.89 -25.15
N LYS A 96 -16.97 11.00 -25.81
CA LYS A 96 -17.82 12.17 -26.07
C LYS A 96 -18.51 12.68 -24.80
N LEU A 97 -17.74 12.82 -23.72
CA LEU A 97 -18.26 13.28 -22.44
C LEU A 97 -18.67 14.75 -22.52
N GLN A 98 -19.90 15.02 -22.11
CA GLN A 98 -20.46 16.37 -22.01
C GLN A 98 -21.55 16.38 -20.93
N LYS A 99 -22.01 17.57 -20.56
CA LYS A 99 -23.13 17.73 -19.63
C LYS A 99 -24.35 16.94 -20.12
N GLY A 100 -24.92 16.12 -19.26
CA GLY A 100 -26.04 15.23 -19.54
C GLY A 100 -25.64 13.85 -20.07
N SER A 101 -24.38 13.62 -20.44
CA SER A 101 -23.90 12.29 -20.81
C SER A 101 -24.08 11.31 -19.65
N ARG A 102 -24.48 10.08 -19.98
CA ARG A 102 -24.59 8.97 -19.03
C ARG A 102 -23.51 7.95 -19.35
N VAL A 103 -22.79 7.51 -18.32
CA VAL A 103 -21.61 6.66 -18.46
C VAL A 103 -21.63 5.60 -17.37
N THR A 104 -21.30 4.37 -17.72
CA THR A 104 -21.18 3.27 -16.77
C THR A 104 -19.83 3.34 -16.07
N LEU A 105 -19.83 3.21 -14.75
CA LEU A 105 -18.64 3.07 -13.93
C LEU A 105 -18.38 1.59 -13.65
N ARG A 106 -17.24 1.08 -14.11
CA ARG A 106 -16.87 -0.34 -13.99
C ARG A 106 -15.79 -0.58 -12.94
N ASP A 107 -15.91 -1.73 -12.28
CA ASP A 107 -14.88 -2.25 -11.40
C ASP A 107 -13.67 -2.74 -12.22
N PRO A 108 -12.43 -2.27 -11.96
CA PRO A 108 -11.24 -2.70 -12.69
C PRO A 108 -10.83 -4.16 -12.38
N ARG A 109 -11.45 -4.82 -11.41
CA ARG A 109 -11.05 -6.15 -10.93
C ARG A 109 -11.82 -7.28 -11.60
N ASP A 110 -13.07 -7.04 -11.97
CA ASP A 110 -14.00 -8.05 -12.50
C ASP A 110 -14.95 -7.53 -13.60
N ASP A 111 -14.73 -6.31 -14.11
CA ASP A 111 -15.52 -5.63 -15.15
C ASP A 111 -17.01 -5.40 -14.82
N ASN A 112 -17.43 -5.63 -13.56
CA ASN A 112 -18.81 -5.43 -13.16
C ASN A 112 -19.24 -3.95 -13.29
N ALA A 113 -20.44 -3.73 -13.81
CA ALA A 113 -21.07 -2.41 -13.80
C ALA A 113 -21.56 -2.08 -12.39
N LEU A 114 -20.93 -1.06 -11.78
CA LEU A 114 -21.20 -0.65 -10.40
C LEU A 114 -22.26 0.45 -10.32
N ALA A 115 -22.16 1.44 -11.20
CA ALA A 115 -23.05 2.60 -11.20
C ALA A 115 -23.14 3.25 -12.58
N ILE A 116 -24.14 4.10 -12.78
CA ILE A 116 -24.19 5.05 -13.91
C ILE A 116 -24.03 6.46 -13.36
N ILE A 117 -23.07 7.21 -13.87
CA ILE A 117 -22.94 8.65 -13.60
C ILE A 117 -23.68 9.45 -14.66
N THR A 118 -24.46 10.45 -14.25
CA THR A 118 -24.98 11.49 -15.13
C THR A 118 -24.14 12.74 -14.99
N VAL A 119 -23.38 13.07 -16.03
CA VAL A 119 -22.37 14.14 -16.01
C VAL A 119 -23.05 15.50 -15.84
N SER A 120 -22.73 16.22 -14.76
CA SER A 120 -23.11 17.62 -14.56
C SER A 120 -22.10 18.56 -15.21
N ASP A 121 -20.81 18.29 -14.98
CA ASP A 121 -19.69 19.16 -15.34
C ASP A 121 -18.48 18.31 -15.81
N LEU A 122 -17.72 18.86 -16.75
CA LEU A 122 -16.42 18.34 -17.17
C LEU A 122 -15.43 19.51 -17.13
N TYR A 123 -14.47 19.49 -16.21
CA TYR A 123 -13.63 20.65 -15.91
C TYR A 123 -12.17 20.27 -15.62
N ALA A 124 -11.24 21.17 -15.94
CA ALA A 124 -9.83 20.99 -15.63
C ALA A 124 -9.52 21.61 -14.25
N PRO A 125 -9.10 20.83 -13.24
CA PRO A 125 -8.80 21.36 -11.92
C PRO A 125 -7.45 22.08 -11.88
N GLN A 126 -7.36 23.12 -11.05
CA GLN A 126 -6.07 23.72 -10.69
C GLN A 126 -5.38 22.87 -9.61
N LYS A 127 -4.66 21.82 -10.02
CA LYS A 127 -4.01 20.86 -9.11
C LYS A 127 -3.07 21.50 -8.07
N SER A 128 -2.34 22.54 -8.46
CA SER A 128 -1.49 23.31 -7.54
C SER A 128 -2.28 24.03 -6.45
N MET A 129 -3.46 24.57 -6.79
CA MET A 129 -4.36 25.18 -5.81
C MET A 129 -4.94 24.12 -4.87
N GLU A 130 -5.36 22.96 -5.39
CA GLU A 130 -5.82 21.82 -4.58
C GLU A 130 -4.74 21.40 -3.57
N ALA A 131 -3.49 21.24 -4.04
CA ALA A 131 -2.36 20.86 -3.19
C ALA A 131 -2.18 21.82 -2.00
N LYS A 132 -2.13 23.13 -2.29
CA LYS A 132 -1.96 24.17 -1.26
C LYS A 132 -3.14 24.26 -0.31
N THR A 133 -4.36 24.30 -0.84
CA THR A 133 -5.55 24.59 -0.02
C THR A 133 -6.01 23.37 0.78
N VAL A 134 -5.93 22.17 0.21
CA VAL A 134 -6.39 20.93 0.84
C VAL A 134 -5.31 20.30 1.70
N PHE A 135 -4.07 20.21 1.21
CA PHE A 135 -2.98 19.52 1.91
C PHE A 135 -1.97 20.47 2.59
N GLY A 136 -2.07 21.79 2.36
CA GLY A 136 -1.26 22.80 3.04
C GLY A 136 0.12 23.05 2.44
N THR A 137 0.48 22.39 1.33
CA THR A 137 1.82 22.46 0.71
C THR A 137 1.76 22.05 -0.76
N GLU A 138 2.86 22.20 -1.49
CA GLU A 138 3.07 21.62 -2.84
C GLU A 138 4.16 20.54 -2.84
N ASP A 139 4.71 20.20 -1.67
CA ASP A 139 5.76 19.19 -1.55
C ASP A 139 5.23 17.80 -1.95
N GLN A 140 5.81 17.24 -3.01
CA GLN A 140 5.46 15.91 -3.52
C GLN A 140 5.94 14.75 -2.63
N ALA A 141 6.68 15.01 -1.54
CA ALA A 141 6.87 14.03 -0.47
C ALA A 141 5.53 13.70 0.23
N HIS A 142 4.52 14.58 0.15
CA HIS A 142 3.17 14.29 0.62
C HIS A 142 2.49 13.25 -0.30
N PRO A 143 2.01 12.10 0.22
CA PRO A 143 1.46 11.04 -0.61
C PRO A 143 0.28 11.45 -1.49
N ALA A 144 -0.63 12.29 -0.97
CA ALA A 144 -1.76 12.81 -1.76
C ALA A 144 -1.31 13.68 -2.94
N ILE A 145 -0.29 14.52 -2.72
CA ILE A 145 0.22 15.45 -3.73
C ILE A 145 0.99 14.67 -4.79
N ALA A 146 1.84 13.72 -4.37
CA ALA A 146 2.47 12.79 -5.29
C ALA A 146 1.44 12.09 -6.19
N TYR A 147 0.33 11.62 -5.59
CA TYR A 147 -0.76 10.99 -6.35
C TYR A 147 -1.47 11.98 -7.28
N LEU A 148 -1.78 13.19 -6.81
CA LEU A 148 -2.45 14.25 -7.58
C LEU A 148 -1.68 14.65 -8.84
N PHE A 149 -0.35 14.70 -8.77
CA PHE A 149 0.47 15.07 -9.92
C PHE A 149 0.89 13.89 -10.78
N LYS A 150 1.02 12.68 -10.23
CA LYS A 150 1.54 11.51 -10.96
C LYS A 150 0.47 10.54 -11.48
N GLN A 151 -0.68 10.47 -10.82
CA GLN A 151 -1.72 9.46 -11.09
C GLN A 151 -3.03 10.08 -11.59
N VAL A 152 -3.48 11.16 -10.95
CA VAL A 152 -4.72 11.85 -11.33
C VAL A 152 -4.59 12.42 -12.74
N LYS A 153 -5.62 12.24 -13.55
CA LYS A 153 -5.70 12.65 -14.95
C LYS A 153 -6.05 14.14 -15.10
N ASP A 154 -6.37 14.57 -16.32
CA ASP A 154 -6.42 15.97 -16.72
C ASP A 154 -7.74 16.67 -16.36
N LEU A 155 -8.84 15.93 -16.38
CA LEU A 155 -10.20 16.46 -16.23
C LEU A 155 -10.91 15.76 -15.08
N TYR A 156 -11.73 16.51 -14.36
CA TYR A 156 -12.69 16.00 -13.39
C TYR A 156 -14.09 15.95 -14.02
N VAL A 157 -14.78 14.85 -13.76
CA VAL A 157 -16.16 14.58 -14.15
C VAL A 157 -17.04 14.69 -12.91
N GLY A 158 -17.82 15.74 -12.83
CA GLY A 158 -18.83 15.93 -11.79
C GLY A 158 -20.15 15.27 -12.20
N GLY A 159 -20.90 14.74 -11.24
CA GLY A 159 -22.22 14.20 -11.53
C GLY A 159 -22.78 13.27 -10.47
N ASN A 160 -24.12 13.19 -10.43
CA ASN A 160 -24.84 12.27 -9.57
C ASN A 160 -24.73 10.84 -10.11
N VAL A 161 -24.68 9.86 -9.20
CA VAL A 161 -24.59 8.45 -9.56
C VAL A 161 -25.87 7.70 -9.22
N GLN A 162 -26.17 6.68 -10.01
CA GLN A 162 -27.22 5.69 -9.76
C GLN A 162 -26.58 4.31 -9.56
N ALA A 163 -26.93 3.64 -8.46
CA ALA A 163 -26.35 2.37 -8.07
C ALA A 163 -26.89 1.22 -8.93
N ILE A 164 -25.99 0.35 -9.37
CA ILE A 164 -26.34 -0.94 -10.01
C ILE A 164 -25.91 -2.07 -9.09
N SER A 165 -24.61 -2.13 -8.79
CA SER A 165 -24.01 -3.20 -8.00
C SER A 165 -23.03 -2.63 -6.98
N ARG A 166 -22.87 -3.33 -5.87
CA ARG A 166 -21.79 -3.04 -4.91
C ARG A 166 -20.48 -3.65 -5.41
N PRO A 167 -19.32 -3.03 -5.14
CA PRO A 167 -18.03 -3.67 -5.36
C PRO A 167 -17.98 -5.03 -4.67
N GLN A 168 -17.49 -6.05 -5.37
CA GLN A 168 -17.37 -7.38 -4.79
C GLN A 168 -16.09 -7.50 -3.98
N TYR A 169 -16.21 -8.14 -2.81
CA TYR A 169 -15.09 -8.47 -1.94
C TYR A 169 -15.20 -9.94 -1.55
N TYR A 170 -14.06 -10.61 -1.57
CA TYR A 170 -13.94 -12.02 -1.16
C TYR A 170 -13.24 -12.16 0.20
N ASP A 171 -12.61 -11.08 0.67
CA ASP A 171 -11.92 -11.02 1.94
C ASP A 171 -12.82 -10.43 3.03
N TYR A 172 -12.88 -11.14 4.16
CA TYR A 172 -13.49 -10.65 5.41
C TYR A 172 -14.91 -10.10 5.25
N VAL A 173 -15.74 -10.70 4.37
CA VAL A 173 -17.10 -10.22 4.07
C VAL A 173 -17.95 -10.00 5.32
N ALA A 174 -17.80 -10.84 6.34
CA ALA A 174 -18.52 -10.72 7.61
C ALA A 174 -18.09 -9.51 8.47
N LEU A 175 -16.93 -8.92 8.18
CA LEU A 175 -16.40 -7.74 8.85
C LEU A 175 -16.60 -6.46 8.03
N ARG A 176 -17.06 -6.54 6.78
CA ARG A 176 -17.36 -5.38 5.94
C ARG A 176 -18.81 -4.98 6.18
N TYR A 177 -19.02 -3.76 6.67
CA TYR A 177 -20.35 -3.25 6.96
C TYR A 177 -20.62 -2.00 6.13
N THR A 178 -21.82 -1.88 5.60
CA THR A 178 -22.38 -0.60 5.15
C THR A 178 -22.82 0.24 6.36
N PRO A 179 -23.02 1.56 6.21
CA PRO A 179 -23.63 2.39 7.24
C PRO A 179 -24.97 1.85 7.75
N ALA A 180 -25.83 1.36 6.85
CA ALA A 180 -27.13 0.79 7.21
C ALA A 180 -26.99 -0.47 8.08
N GLU A 181 -26.15 -1.42 7.67
CA GLU A 181 -25.91 -2.67 8.41
C GLU A 181 -25.31 -2.40 9.79
N LEU A 182 -24.36 -1.45 9.90
CA LEU A 182 -23.74 -1.14 11.18
C LEU A 182 -24.70 -0.43 12.14
N ARG A 183 -25.57 0.46 11.62
CA ARG A 183 -26.65 1.08 12.40
C ARG A 183 -27.66 0.04 12.91
N MET A 184 -28.01 -0.94 12.08
CA MET A 184 -28.86 -2.07 12.48
C MET A 184 -28.16 -2.93 13.55
N HIS A 185 -26.86 -3.18 13.37
CA HIS A 185 -26.05 -3.93 14.33
C HIS A 185 -26.02 -3.26 15.71
N PHE A 186 -25.77 -1.95 15.77
CA PHE A 186 -25.83 -1.19 17.03
C PHE A 186 -27.22 -1.25 17.67
N THR A 187 -28.28 -1.18 16.86
CA THR A 187 -29.65 -1.29 17.36
C THR A 187 -29.91 -2.68 17.95
N LYS A 188 -29.47 -3.75 17.27
CA LYS A 188 -29.58 -5.14 17.73
C LYS A 188 -28.88 -5.36 19.07
N LEU A 189 -27.71 -4.77 19.27
CA LEU A 189 -26.95 -4.85 20.53
C LEU A 189 -27.39 -3.83 21.59
N ALA A 190 -28.42 -3.03 21.32
CA ALA A 190 -28.86 -1.91 22.15
C ALA A 190 -27.76 -0.86 22.45
N TRP A 191 -26.79 -0.72 21.54
CA TRP A 191 -25.74 0.29 21.64
C TRP A 191 -26.28 1.68 21.30
N ARG A 192 -26.23 2.58 22.29
CA ARG A 192 -26.66 3.99 22.14
C ARG A 192 -25.47 4.92 21.92
N LYS A 193 -24.40 4.74 22.70
CA LYS A 193 -23.14 5.46 22.55
C LYS A 193 -22.08 4.51 22.02
N VAL A 194 -21.45 4.93 20.94
CA VAL A 194 -20.36 4.21 20.26
C VAL A 194 -19.21 5.18 20.03
N VAL A 195 -18.02 4.80 20.48
CA VAL A 195 -16.75 5.48 20.18
C VAL A 195 -16.02 4.73 19.08
N ALA A 196 -15.75 5.40 17.96
CA ALA A 196 -14.98 4.80 16.87
C ALA A 196 -13.50 5.12 16.96
N PHE A 197 -12.70 4.11 16.67
CA PHE A 197 -11.25 4.19 16.55
C PHE A 197 -10.85 4.01 15.08
N GLN A 198 -10.28 5.06 14.49
CA GLN A 198 -9.63 5.03 13.18
C GLN A 198 -8.24 4.42 13.32
N THR A 199 -7.89 3.48 12.44
CA THR A 199 -6.49 3.07 12.29
C THR A 199 -6.19 2.51 10.90
N ARG A 200 -4.95 2.71 10.47
CA ARG A 200 -4.31 2.08 9.31
C ARG A 200 -3.09 1.24 9.71
N ASN A 201 -2.82 1.13 11.01
CA ASN A 201 -1.67 0.44 11.59
C ASN A 201 -2.12 -0.74 12.47
N PRO A 202 -1.27 -1.77 12.64
CA PRO A 202 -1.45 -2.77 13.67
C PRO A 202 -1.76 -2.15 15.03
N MET A 203 -2.72 -2.73 15.75
CA MET A 203 -3.04 -2.31 17.11
C MET A 203 -2.20 -3.08 18.13
N HIS A 204 -1.80 -2.39 19.18
CA HIS A 204 -0.92 -2.87 20.26
C HIS A 204 -1.59 -2.56 21.61
N ARG A 205 -0.92 -2.86 22.74
CA ARG A 205 -1.51 -2.67 24.07
C ARG A 205 -1.94 -1.23 24.33
N ALA A 206 -1.10 -0.26 23.99
CA ALA A 206 -1.43 1.17 24.11
C ALA A 206 -2.75 1.54 23.40
N HIS A 207 -2.98 1.00 22.20
CA HIS A 207 -4.21 1.23 21.43
C HIS A 207 -5.45 0.59 22.07
N ARG A 208 -5.29 -0.61 22.66
CA ARG A 208 -6.34 -1.28 23.42
C ARG A 208 -6.70 -0.49 24.67
N GLU A 209 -5.70 -0.08 25.46
CA GLU A 209 -5.96 0.70 26.68
C GLU A 209 -6.60 2.05 26.37
N LEU A 210 -6.15 2.72 25.32
CA LEU A 210 -6.76 3.94 24.80
C LEU A 210 -8.27 3.77 24.56
N THR A 211 -8.64 2.77 23.77
CA THR A 211 -10.03 2.60 23.34
C THR A 211 -10.92 2.16 24.51
N VAL A 212 -10.40 1.32 25.42
CA VAL A 212 -11.09 0.95 26.67
C VAL A 212 -11.26 2.17 27.58
N ARG A 213 -10.25 3.03 27.71
CA ARG A 213 -10.33 4.27 28.49
C ARG A 213 -11.38 5.23 27.92
N ALA A 214 -11.37 5.44 26.60
CA ALA A 214 -12.36 6.27 25.91
C ALA A 214 -13.80 5.74 26.12
N ALA A 215 -13.97 4.42 26.00
CA ALA A 215 -15.25 3.75 26.26
C ALA A 215 -15.75 3.98 27.69
N ARG A 216 -14.88 3.81 28.70
CA ARG A 216 -15.22 4.00 30.11
C ARG A 216 -15.57 5.46 30.43
N GLN A 217 -14.75 6.41 29.98
CA GLN A 217 -14.97 7.84 30.23
C GLN A 217 -16.27 8.36 29.60
N ARG A 218 -16.63 7.87 28.40
CA ARG A 218 -17.83 8.31 27.68
C ARG A 218 -19.04 7.40 27.91
N GLN A 219 -18.88 6.34 28.69
CA GLN A 219 -19.88 5.29 28.90
C GLN A 219 -20.43 4.77 27.56
N ALA A 220 -19.51 4.42 26.66
CA ALA A 220 -19.77 4.04 25.28
C ALA A 220 -19.20 2.65 24.97
N ASN A 221 -19.76 1.99 23.95
CA ASN A 221 -19.15 0.82 23.35
C ASN A 221 -18.11 1.22 22.31
N VAL A 222 -17.22 0.30 21.93
CA VAL A 222 -16.12 0.57 21.01
C VAL A 222 -16.42 0.02 19.63
N LEU A 223 -16.21 0.83 18.61
CA LEU A 223 -16.08 0.39 17.23
C LEU A 223 -14.62 0.50 16.81
N ILE A 224 -13.97 -0.64 16.62
CA ILE A 224 -12.66 -0.69 15.96
C ILE A 224 -12.94 -0.64 14.46
N HIS A 225 -12.63 0.50 13.83
CA HIS A 225 -13.05 0.79 12.46
C HIS A 225 -11.84 1.01 11.54
N PRO A 226 -10.98 0.00 11.33
CA PRO A 226 -9.77 0.15 10.54
C PRO A 226 -10.06 0.36 9.05
N VAL A 227 -9.16 1.09 8.38
CA VAL A 227 -9.21 1.28 6.93
C VAL A 227 -8.60 0.06 6.22
N VAL A 228 -9.29 -0.45 5.20
CA VAL A 228 -8.83 -1.57 4.35
C VAL A 228 -8.83 -1.25 2.86
N GLY A 229 -9.17 -0.02 2.47
CA GLY A 229 -8.84 0.52 1.15
C GLY A 229 -7.40 1.02 1.11
N MET A 230 -7.14 2.07 0.32
CA MET A 230 -5.79 2.64 0.21
C MET A 230 -5.35 3.34 1.51
N THR A 231 -4.15 3.01 1.99
CA THR A 231 -3.50 3.65 3.16
C THR A 231 -2.20 4.36 2.75
N LYS A 232 -1.31 4.66 3.71
CA LYS A 232 -0.02 5.27 3.38
C LYS A 232 0.88 4.24 2.65
N PRO A 233 1.59 4.63 1.58
CA PRO A 233 2.58 3.75 0.96
C PRO A 233 3.60 3.23 1.98
N GLY A 234 3.84 1.91 1.95
CA GLY A 234 4.75 1.23 2.88
C GLY A 234 4.12 0.80 4.21
N ASP A 235 2.83 1.07 4.43
CA ASP A 235 2.10 0.48 5.56
C ASP A 235 1.99 -1.04 5.43
N VAL A 236 1.71 -1.69 6.56
CA VAL A 236 1.41 -3.12 6.60
C VAL A 236 0.17 -3.42 5.76
N ASP A 237 0.20 -4.50 4.97
CA ASP A 237 -0.91 -4.91 4.14
C ASP A 237 -2.19 -5.16 4.98
N HIS A 238 -3.36 -4.93 4.39
CA HIS A 238 -4.59 -4.98 5.15
C HIS A 238 -4.93 -6.39 5.63
N TYR A 239 -4.51 -7.46 4.93
CA TYR A 239 -4.76 -8.82 5.39
C TYR A 239 -4.07 -9.09 6.72
N THR A 240 -2.80 -8.72 6.82
CA THR A 240 -2.03 -8.82 8.07
C THR A 240 -2.63 -7.96 9.16
N ARG A 241 -3.01 -6.71 8.85
CA ARG A 241 -3.67 -5.82 9.83
C ARG A 241 -4.99 -6.39 10.34
N VAL A 242 -5.83 -6.94 9.46
CA VAL A 242 -7.12 -7.54 9.86
C VAL A 242 -6.92 -8.78 10.72
N ARG A 243 -5.94 -9.64 10.42
CA ARG A 243 -5.57 -10.75 11.33
C ARG A 243 -5.11 -10.23 12.69
N VAL A 244 -4.32 -9.15 12.72
CA VAL A 244 -3.92 -8.49 13.97
C VAL A 244 -5.13 -8.01 14.76
N TYR A 245 -6.05 -7.26 14.14
CA TYR A 245 -7.25 -6.76 14.82
C TYR A 245 -8.10 -7.90 15.36
N SER A 246 -8.33 -8.95 14.56
CA SER A 246 -9.08 -10.14 14.97
C SER A 246 -8.43 -10.83 16.18
N SER A 247 -7.09 -10.98 16.19
CA SER A 247 -6.34 -11.57 17.30
C SER A 247 -6.37 -10.71 18.58
N LEU A 248 -6.65 -9.42 18.44
CA LEU A 248 -6.74 -8.45 19.53
C LEU A 248 -8.15 -8.42 20.15
N MET A 249 -9.21 -8.74 19.38
CA MET A 249 -10.59 -8.64 19.86
C MET A 249 -10.87 -9.39 21.18
N PRO A 250 -10.33 -10.60 21.44
CA PRO A 250 -10.52 -11.29 22.72
C PRO A 250 -9.91 -10.57 23.93
N ARG A 251 -9.09 -9.53 23.74
CA ARG A 251 -8.50 -8.72 24.81
C ARG A 251 -9.44 -7.60 25.29
N TYR A 252 -10.56 -7.36 24.62
CA TYR A 252 -11.61 -6.47 25.12
C TYR A 252 -12.54 -7.21 26.09
N PRO A 253 -13.13 -6.51 27.08
CA PRO A 253 -14.23 -7.07 27.84
C PRO A 253 -15.35 -7.57 26.93
N ASN A 254 -15.94 -8.72 27.27
CA ASN A 254 -16.96 -9.36 26.44
C ASN A 254 -18.11 -8.39 26.10
N GLY A 255 -18.41 -8.26 24.80
CA GLY A 255 -19.47 -7.40 24.29
C GLY A 255 -19.18 -5.89 24.27
N MET A 256 -17.98 -5.45 24.67
CA MET A 256 -17.63 -4.01 24.70
C MET A 256 -17.24 -3.46 23.32
N ALA A 257 -16.63 -4.28 22.46
CA ALA A 257 -16.03 -3.83 21.22
C ALA A 257 -16.50 -4.65 20.01
N HIS A 258 -16.65 -3.98 18.86
CA HIS A 258 -16.97 -4.60 17.58
C HIS A 258 -15.94 -4.19 16.52
N LEU A 259 -15.59 -5.10 15.62
CA LEU A 259 -14.68 -4.87 14.51
C LEU A 259 -15.47 -4.73 13.22
N ALA A 260 -15.30 -3.61 12.53
CA ALA A 260 -15.87 -3.37 11.19
C ALA A 260 -14.81 -2.74 10.29
N LEU A 261 -14.71 -3.19 9.03
CA LEU A 261 -13.74 -2.71 8.07
C LEU A 261 -14.31 -1.55 7.25
N LEU A 262 -13.51 -0.50 7.06
CA LEU A 262 -13.86 0.68 6.27
C LEU A 262 -13.11 0.66 4.92
N PRO A 263 -13.78 0.60 3.77
CA PRO A 263 -13.15 0.63 2.45
C PRO A 263 -12.80 2.08 2.01
N LEU A 264 -12.14 2.83 2.90
CA LEU A 264 -11.73 4.21 2.61
C LEU A 264 -10.40 4.24 1.86
N ALA A 265 -10.28 5.09 0.86
CA ALA A 265 -8.98 5.52 0.34
C ALA A 265 -8.51 6.76 1.11
N MET A 266 -7.55 6.58 2.03
CA MET A 266 -6.98 7.69 2.79
C MET A 266 -6.17 8.61 1.89
N ARG A 267 -6.19 9.91 2.19
CA ARG A 267 -5.36 10.92 1.49
C ARG A 267 -4.11 11.27 2.30
N MET A 268 -4.05 10.88 3.57
CA MET A 268 -3.07 11.39 4.52
C MET A 268 -3.15 12.92 4.68
N GLY A 269 -4.34 13.50 4.55
CA GLY A 269 -4.60 14.94 4.60
C GLY A 269 -4.79 15.51 6.02
N GLY A 270 -4.19 14.86 7.03
CA GLY A 270 -4.07 15.36 8.39
C GLY A 270 -5.38 15.96 8.95
N PRO A 271 -5.40 17.26 9.30
CA PRO A 271 -6.59 17.90 9.88
C PRO A 271 -7.87 17.80 9.05
N ARG A 272 -7.80 18.07 7.74
CA ARG A 272 -8.98 17.97 6.86
C ARG A 272 -9.52 16.55 6.80
N GLU A 273 -8.61 15.57 6.78
CA GLU A 273 -8.99 14.16 6.79
C GLU A 273 -9.51 13.69 8.16
N ALA A 274 -9.06 14.26 9.27
CA ALA A 274 -9.65 13.99 10.59
C ALA A 274 -11.11 14.47 10.65
N LEU A 275 -11.40 15.64 10.08
CA LEU A 275 -12.75 16.16 9.96
C LEU A 275 -13.62 15.29 9.03
N TRP A 276 -13.05 14.84 7.92
CA TRP A 276 -13.71 13.91 7.00
C TRP A 276 -14.03 12.56 7.68
N HIS A 277 -13.09 12.01 8.43
CA HIS A 277 -13.30 10.78 9.21
C HIS A 277 -14.43 10.92 10.22
N ALA A 278 -14.58 12.08 10.87
CA ALA A 278 -15.68 12.32 11.79
C ALA A 278 -17.04 12.28 11.06
N ILE A 279 -17.14 12.89 9.88
CA ILE A 279 -18.34 12.83 9.02
C ILE A 279 -18.65 11.39 8.61
N ILE A 280 -17.65 10.65 8.12
CA ILE A 280 -17.83 9.25 7.74
C ILE A 280 -18.34 8.45 8.93
N ARG A 281 -17.70 8.55 10.10
CA ARG A 281 -18.11 7.79 11.30
C ARG A 281 -19.52 8.16 11.76
N LYS A 282 -19.89 9.44 11.70
CA LYS A 282 -21.27 9.88 11.92
C LYS A 282 -22.24 9.19 10.97
N ASN A 283 -21.92 9.09 9.68
CA ASN A 283 -22.75 8.39 8.70
C ASN A 283 -22.90 6.90 9.02
N PHE A 284 -21.87 6.26 9.57
CA PHE A 284 -21.92 4.89 10.09
C PHE A 284 -22.66 4.75 11.45
N GLY A 285 -23.23 5.83 11.98
CA GLY A 285 -24.03 5.82 13.21
C GLY A 285 -23.22 5.98 14.49
N VAL A 286 -21.95 6.39 14.39
CA VAL A 286 -21.08 6.59 15.55
C VAL A 286 -21.38 7.92 16.24
N THR A 287 -21.31 7.92 17.57
CA THR A 287 -21.56 9.12 18.41
C THR A 287 -20.29 9.85 18.85
N HIS A 288 -19.19 9.12 19.01
CA HIS A 288 -17.92 9.67 19.49
C HIS A 288 -16.79 9.22 18.57
N PHE A 289 -15.82 10.09 18.28
CA PHE A 289 -14.71 9.76 17.40
C PHE A 289 -13.37 10.11 18.05
N ILE A 290 -12.48 9.12 18.16
CA ILE A 290 -11.14 9.34 18.70
C ILE A 290 -10.30 10.06 17.65
N VAL A 291 -9.69 11.18 18.05
CA VAL A 291 -8.70 11.92 17.25
C VAL A 291 -7.41 11.98 18.04
N GLY A 292 -6.39 11.29 17.53
CA GLY A 292 -5.09 11.16 18.18
C GLY A 292 -4.08 12.24 17.81
N ARG A 293 -2.84 12.05 18.28
CA ARG A 293 -1.67 12.79 17.81
C ARG A 293 -1.39 12.45 16.34
N ASP A 294 -1.09 13.46 15.53
CA ASP A 294 -0.74 13.33 14.11
C ASP A 294 -1.79 12.51 13.31
N HIS A 295 -3.08 12.75 13.61
CA HIS A 295 -4.18 11.98 13.05
C HIS A 295 -4.24 12.13 11.53
N ALA A 296 -4.14 11.00 10.82
CA ALA A 296 -4.04 10.96 9.36
C ALA A 296 -2.86 11.75 8.77
N GLY A 297 -1.80 12.00 9.55
CA GLY A 297 -0.59 12.65 9.07
C GLY A 297 0.32 11.72 8.25
N PRO A 298 0.99 12.22 7.21
CA PRO A 298 2.00 11.47 6.45
C PRO A 298 3.38 11.49 7.11
N GLY A 299 3.59 12.23 8.19
CA GLY A 299 4.88 12.40 8.85
C GLY A 299 5.63 13.62 8.30
N LYS A 300 6.86 13.41 7.83
CA LYS A 300 7.80 14.48 7.49
C LYS A 300 7.87 14.79 6.01
N ASP A 301 8.12 16.06 5.70
CA ASP A 301 8.36 16.62 4.38
C ASP A 301 9.80 16.39 3.89
N SER A 302 10.11 16.88 2.70
CA SER A 302 11.44 16.76 2.08
C SER A 302 12.57 17.43 2.88
N ASN A 303 12.25 18.37 3.77
CA ASN A 303 13.20 19.06 4.64
C ASN A 303 13.26 18.47 6.06
N GLY A 304 12.54 17.37 6.31
CA GLY A 304 12.51 16.68 7.61
C GLY A 304 11.59 17.32 8.65
N LYS A 305 10.72 18.26 8.26
CA LYS A 305 9.70 18.90 9.11
C LYS A 305 8.38 18.14 9.00
N ASP A 306 7.62 18.03 10.09
CA ASP A 306 6.29 17.42 10.04
C ASP A 306 5.33 18.23 9.16
N PHE A 307 4.57 17.55 8.29
CA PHE A 307 3.58 18.19 7.39
C PHE A 307 2.49 18.92 8.17
N TYR A 308 2.09 18.36 9.30
CA TYR A 308 1.07 18.90 10.20
C TYR A 308 1.59 18.89 11.63
N GLY A 309 1.17 19.85 12.43
CA GLY A 309 1.42 19.84 13.87
C GLY A 309 0.75 18.64 14.54
N PRO A 310 1.32 18.15 15.67
CA PRO A 310 0.87 16.93 16.33
C PRO A 310 -0.61 16.96 16.78
N TYR A 311 -1.21 18.13 16.96
CA TYR A 311 -2.59 18.29 17.43
C TYR A 311 -3.46 19.14 16.50
N ASP A 312 -2.98 19.51 15.31
CA ASP A 312 -3.72 20.36 14.37
C ASP A 312 -5.07 19.72 13.98
N ALA A 313 -5.10 18.39 13.88
CA ALA A 313 -6.32 17.63 13.64
C ALA A 313 -7.35 17.78 14.77
N GLN A 314 -6.92 17.74 16.03
CA GLN A 314 -7.81 17.94 17.17
C GLN A 314 -8.35 19.37 17.18
N THR A 315 -7.49 20.36 16.92
CA THR A 315 -7.87 21.77 16.82
C THR A 315 -8.95 21.98 15.76
N LEU A 316 -8.76 21.41 14.56
CA LEU A 316 -9.72 21.58 13.47
C LEU A 316 -11.06 20.89 13.76
N VAL A 317 -11.04 19.64 14.26
CA VAL A 317 -12.27 18.93 14.60
C VAL A 317 -13.03 19.62 15.75
N THR A 318 -12.30 20.16 16.74
CA THR A 318 -12.89 20.95 17.84
C THR A 318 -13.62 22.17 17.31
N LYS A 319 -13.01 22.91 16.35
CA LYS A 319 -13.62 24.09 15.71
C LYS A 319 -15.01 23.82 15.12
N TYR A 320 -15.24 22.62 14.57
CA TYR A 320 -16.49 22.25 13.91
C TYR A 320 -17.39 21.32 14.73
N THR A 321 -17.10 21.08 16.01
CA THR A 321 -17.82 20.09 16.84
C THR A 321 -19.34 20.34 16.88
N ALA A 322 -19.76 21.60 17.01
CA ALA A 322 -21.18 21.96 17.06
C ALA A 322 -21.94 21.60 15.76
N GLU A 323 -21.29 21.78 14.61
CA GLU A 323 -21.89 21.49 13.29
C GLU A 323 -21.80 20.00 12.93
N LEU A 324 -20.68 19.34 13.29
CA LEU A 324 -20.47 17.93 12.99
C LEU A 324 -21.53 17.04 13.63
N GLY A 325 -22.01 17.37 14.83
CA GLY A 325 -22.94 16.51 15.57
C GLY A 325 -22.35 15.13 15.92
N ILE A 326 -21.04 15.07 16.15
CA ILE A 326 -20.32 13.90 16.68
C ILE A 326 -19.30 14.41 17.70
N GLU A 327 -19.19 13.76 18.86
CA GLU A 327 -18.31 14.20 19.92
C GLU A 327 -16.87 13.71 19.66
N MET A 328 -15.91 14.63 19.57
CA MET A 328 -14.51 14.25 19.51
C MET A 328 -14.03 13.76 20.88
N VAL A 329 -13.35 12.63 20.91
CA VAL A 329 -12.58 12.18 22.08
C VAL A 329 -11.11 12.48 21.79
N PRO A 330 -10.54 13.57 22.33
CA PRO A 330 -9.12 13.86 22.14
C PRO A 330 -8.30 12.76 22.79
N PHE A 331 -7.20 12.40 22.14
CA PHE A 331 -6.26 11.43 22.66
C PHE A 331 -4.85 12.00 22.73
N GLN A 332 -4.26 11.85 23.91
CA GLN A 332 -2.86 12.09 24.20
C GLN A 332 -2.11 10.76 24.17
N MET A 333 -0.88 10.75 23.66
CA MET A 333 -0.07 9.53 23.54
C MET A 333 -0.03 8.76 24.87
N MET A 334 -0.34 7.45 24.85
CA MET A 334 -0.15 6.58 26.02
C MET A 334 1.32 6.15 26.09
N THR A 335 1.86 6.06 27.29
CA THR A 335 3.17 5.47 27.56
C THR A 335 3.04 4.39 28.64
N TYR A 336 3.97 3.43 28.63
CA TYR A 336 4.02 2.36 29.62
C TYR A 336 4.87 2.77 30.83
N LEU A 337 4.37 2.51 32.03
CA LEU A 337 5.02 2.79 33.31
C LEU A 337 5.54 1.48 33.92
N PRO A 338 6.85 1.19 33.85
CA PRO A 338 7.38 -0.09 34.32
C PRO A 338 7.24 -0.31 35.82
N SER A 339 7.18 0.77 36.61
CA SER A 339 7.05 0.70 38.07
C SER A 339 5.67 0.24 38.53
N THR A 340 4.62 0.47 37.73
CA THR A 340 3.24 0.13 38.07
C THR A 340 2.62 -0.92 37.15
N ASP A 341 3.27 -1.28 36.04
CA ASP A 341 2.73 -2.14 34.98
C ASP A 341 1.41 -1.58 34.40
N GLU A 342 1.36 -0.26 34.21
CA GLU A 342 0.18 0.46 33.72
C GLU A 342 0.50 1.35 32.52
N TYR A 343 -0.55 1.80 31.83
CA TYR A 343 -0.45 2.79 30.76
C TYR A 343 -1.16 4.07 31.17
N GLN A 344 -0.48 5.19 31.00
CA GLN A 344 -1.05 6.51 31.26
C GLN A 344 -0.78 7.47 30.09
N PRO A 345 -1.66 8.45 29.85
CA PRO A 345 -1.39 9.58 28.96
C PRO A 345 -0.13 10.30 29.41
N VAL A 346 0.73 10.67 28.47
CA VAL A 346 2.03 11.30 28.76
C VAL A 346 1.91 12.58 29.61
N ASP A 347 0.82 13.32 29.48
CA ASP A 347 0.53 14.54 30.24
C ASP A 347 0.03 14.29 31.67
N GLU A 348 -0.40 13.07 31.99
CA GLU A 348 -0.82 12.66 33.33
C GLU A 348 0.31 11.97 34.11
N VAL A 349 1.44 11.64 33.46
CA VAL A 349 2.59 10.99 34.09
C VAL A 349 3.36 11.99 34.96
N PRO A 350 3.56 11.71 36.27
CA PRO A 350 4.34 12.59 37.14
C PRO A 350 5.77 12.78 36.64
N SER A 351 6.28 14.02 36.74
CA SER A 351 7.65 14.34 36.33
C SER A 351 8.68 13.47 37.07
N GLY A 352 9.66 12.94 36.32
CA GLY A 352 10.66 12.03 36.84
C GLY A 352 10.24 10.55 36.88
N THR A 353 8.99 10.22 36.54
CA THR A 353 8.55 8.82 36.42
C THR A 353 9.17 8.18 35.18
N GLN A 354 9.72 6.97 35.34
CA GLN A 354 10.26 6.22 34.22
C GLN A 354 9.14 5.76 33.28
N THR A 355 9.31 6.03 31.99
CA THR A 355 8.40 5.61 30.94
C THR A 355 9.13 4.75 29.91
N MET A 356 8.41 3.86 29.25
CA MET A 356 8.92 3.09 28.11
C MET A 356 7.98 3.18 26.93
N ASP A 357 8.56 3.23 25.74
CA ASP A 357 7.85 3.19 24.46
C ASP A 357 8.72 2.49 23.41
N ILE A 358 8.08 1.95 22.36
CA ILE A 358 8.77 1.39 21.20
C ILE A 358 8.29 2.12 19.96
N SER A 359 9.20 2.84 19.32
CA SER A 359 8.92 3.49 18.05
C SER A 359 8.61 2.48 16.95
N GLY A 360 7.85 2.89 15.93
CA GLY A 360 7.59 2.04 14.76
C GLY A 360 8.87 1.61 14.02
N THR A 361 9.96 2.38 14.10
CA THR A 361 11.27 1.99 13.55
C THR A 361 11.92 0.87 14.36
N GLU A 362 11.87 0.96 15.68
CA GLU A 362 12.39 -0.09 16.56
C GLU A 362 11.55 -1.37 16.48
N LEU A 363 10.21 -1.26 16.39
CA LEU A 363 9.34 -2.42 16.16
C LEU A 363 9.70 -3.15 14.87
N ARG A 364 9.85 -2.42 13.75
CA ARG A 364 10.27 -3.00 12.46
C ARG A 364 11.64 -3.66 12.55
N LYS A 365 12.58 -3.05 13.27
CA LYS A 365 13.90 -3.64 13.52
C LYS A 365 13.76 -4.97 14.25
N ARG A 366 12.97 -5.04 15.33
CA ARG A 366 12.75 -6.28 16.11
C ARG A 366 12.04 -7.37 15.32
N LEU A 367 11.05 -7.02 14.50
CA LEU A 367 10.41 -7.96 13.58
C LEU A 367 11.45 -8.54 12.61
N ARG A 368 12.26 -7.68 11.99
CA ARG A 368 13.28 -8.06 11.01
C ARG A 368 14.42 -8.90 11.60
N THR A 369 14.89 -8.59 12.80
CA THR A 369 15.99 -9.33 13.44
C THR A 369 15.51 -10.54 14.24
N GLY A 370 14.19 -10.71 14.40
CA GLY A 370 13.61 -11.71 15.28
C GLY A 370 13.76 -11.39 16.78
N ALA A 371 14.34 -10.26 17.16
CA ALA A 371 14.52 -9.87 18.56
C ALA A 371 13.18 -9.79 19.32
N ALA A 372 13.19 -10.16 20.60
CA ALA A 372 11.98 -10.21 21.42
C ALA A 372 11.24 -8.87 21.42
N ILE A 373 9.93 -8.92 21.17
CA ILE A 373 9.04 -7.77 21.34
C ILE A 373 8.43 -7.91 22.72
N PRO A 374 8.61 -6.94 23.64
CA PRO A 374 8.14 -7.08 25.01
C PRO A 374 6.64 -7.24 25.07
N ASP A 375 6.15 -8.07 25.98
CA ASP A 375 4.71 -8.31 26.14
C ASP A 375 3.99 -7.02 26.55
N TRP A 376 4.60 -6.16 27.38
CA TRP A 376 4.07 -4.82 27.70
C TRP A 376 3.96 -3.91 26.46
N PHE A 377 4.60 -4.19 25.33
CA PHE A 377 4.37 -3.39 24.13
C PHE A 377 3.16 -3.92 23.36
N SER A 378 3.15 -5.23 23.08
CA SER A 378 2.14 -5.86 22.24
C SER A 378 1.87 -7.29 22.71
N TYR A 379 0.59 -7.69 22.66
CA TYR A 379 0.19 -9.05 22.99
C TYR A 379 0.91 -10.08 22.09
N GLU A 380 1.24 -11.22 22.67
CA GLU A 380 1.90 -12.34 21.97
C GLU A 380 1.17 -12.74 20.67
N SER A 381 -0.15 -12.86 20.70
CA SER A 381 -0.96 -13.22 19.53
C SER A 381 -0.79 -12.23 18.38
N VAL A 382 -0.75 -10.93 18.69
CA VAL A 382 -0.51 -9.86 17.72
C VAL A 382 0.92 -9.95 17.16
N VAL A 383 1.92 -10.14 18.03
CA VAL A 383 3.32 -10.25 17.60
C VAL A 383 3.52 -11.45 16.69
N LYS A 384 2.91 -12.59 17.02
CA LYS A 384 2.93 -13.80 16.19
C LYS A 384 2.39 -13.52 14.79
N THR A 385 1.19 -12.93 14.69
CA THR A 385 0.59 -12.57 13.39
C THR A 385 1.46 -11.61 12.59
N LEU A 386 2.11 -10.63 13.25
CA LEU A 386 3.04 -9.73 12.56
C LEU A 386 4.28 -10.45 12.03
N ARG A 387 4.83 -11.40 12.79
CA ARG A 387 6.01 -12.19 12.37
C ARG A 387 5.72 -13.17 11.24
N GLU A 388 4.49 -13.67 11.13
CA GLU A 388 4.06 -14.52 9.99
C GLU A 388 4.13 -13.76 8.66
N SER A 389 3.94 -12.43 8.68
CA SER A 389 3.95 -11.59 7.47
C SER A 389 5.25 -10.81 7.29
N TYR A 390 5.97 -10.55 8.39
CA TYR A 390 7.31 -9.97 8.40
C TYR A 390 8.28 -10.94 9.09
N PRO A 391 8.64 -12.04 8.41
CA PRO A 391 9.54 -13.02 8.99
C PRO A 391 10.92 -12.41 9.24
N PRO A 392 11.67 -12.94 10.23
CA PRO A 392 13.07 -12.56 10.44
C PRO A 392 13.90 -12.77 9.18
N LYS A 393 15.01 -12.03 9.01
CA LYS A 393 15.86 -12.12 7.82
C LYS A 393 16.29 -13.56 7.47
N GLN A 394 16.59 -14.40 8.46
CA GLN A 394 16.98 -15.79 8.20
C GLN A 394 15.88 -16.64 7.52
N GLN A 395 14.63 -16.18 7.52
CA GLN A 395 13.48 -16.83 6.88
C GLN A 395 13.00 -16.08 5.62
N GLN A 396 13.60 -14.93 5.30
CA GLN A 396 13.24 -14.17 4.10
C GLN A 396 13.88 -14.80 2.86
N GLY A 397 13.21 -14.67 1.71
CA GLY A 397 13.81 -14.96 0.42
C GLY A 397 14.79 -13.86 0.01
N PHE A 398 15.67 -14.20 -0.92
CA PHE A 398 16.58 -13.26 -1.56
C PHE A 398 16.95 -13.71 -2.98
N THR A 399 17.36 -12.77 -3.82
CA THR A 399 17.96 -13.05 -5.14
C THR A 399 19.44 -12.68 -5.15
N ILE A 400 20.29 -13.64 -5.49
CA ILE A 400 21.66 -13.42 -5.97
C ILE A 400 21.60 -13.32 -7.50
N PHE A 401 21.88 -12.14 -8.03
CA PHE A 401 21.90 -11.87 -9.45
C PHE A 401 23.34 -11.73 -9.92
N LEU A 402 23.87 -12.79 -10.54
CA LEU A 402 25.19 -12.79 -11.14
C LEU A 402 25.11 -12.15 -12.54
N THR A 403 26.08 -11.29 -12.86
CA THR A 403 26.29 -10.73 -14.21
C THR A 403 27.77 -10.83 -14.57
N GLY A 404 28.05 -11.06 -15.84
CA GLY A 404 29.41 -11.18 -16.35
C GLY A 404 29.41 -11.62 -17.81
N LEU A 405 30.57 -11.58 -18.44
CA LEU A 405 30.76 -12.03 -19.81
C LEU A 405 30.38 -13.52 -19.97
N TYR A 406 30.12 -13.95 -21.21
CA TYR A 406 29.96 -15.36 -21.52
C TYR A 406 31.23 -16.11 -21.10
N ASN A 407 31.09 -17.29 -20.49
CA ASN A 407 32.21 -18.09 -19.99
C ASN A 407 33.11 -17.39 -18.93
N SER A 408 32.59 -16.38 -18.22
CA SER A 408 33.28 -15.74 -17.09
C SER A 408 33.39 -16.60 -15.83
N GLY A 409 32.79 -17.79 -15.82
CA GLY A 409 32.68 -18.70 -14.67
C GLY A 409 31.51 -18.38 -13.72
N LYS A 410 30.66 -17.41 -14.07
CA LYS A 410 29.41 -17.12 -13.33
C LYS A 410 28.49 -18.35 -13.18
N ASP A 411 28.45 -19.23 -14.18
CA ASP A 411 27.60 -20.44 -14.15
C ASP A 411 28.15 -21.48 -13.16
N ASP A 412 29.48 -21.56 -13.02
CA ASP A 412 30.14 -22.43 -12.05
C ASP A 412 29.93 -21.93 -10.62
N ILE A 413 30.08 -20.62 -10.41
CA ILE A 413 29.75 -19.95 -9.13
C ILE A 413 28.28 -20.22 -8.77
N ALA A 414 27.36 -20.07 -9.73
CA ALA A 414 25.93 -20.26 -9.50
C ALA A 414 25.59 -21.70 -9.06
N ARG A 415 26.18 -22.72 -9.71
CA ARG A 415 25.99 -24.12 -9.33
C ARG A 415 26.61 -24.44 -7.97
N ALA A 416 27.81 -23.92 -7.69
CA ALA A 416 28.46 -24.12 -6.40
C ALA A 416 27.69 -23.45 -5.25
N LEU A 417 27.14 -22.24 -5.47
CA LEU A 417 26.23 -21.59 -4.53
C LEU A 417 24.97 -22.41 -4.28
N GLN A 418 24.38 -23.00 -5.32
CA GLN A 418 23.19 -23.84 -5.17
C GLN A 418 23.47 -25.03 -4.24
N VAL A 419 24.60 -25.73 -4.43
CA VAL A 419 25.02 -26.81 -3.54
C VAL A 419 25.20 -26.29 -2.12
N LYS A 420 25.89 -25.15 -1.95
CA LYS A 420 26.16 -24.58 -0.62
C LYS A 420 24.89 -24.22 0.15
N PHE A 421 23.89 -23.62 -0.52
CA PHE A 421 22.62 -23.28 0.13
C PHE A 421 21.78 -24.52 0.43
N ASN A 422 21.82 -25.55 -0.43
CA ASN A 422 21.16 -26.83 -0.15
C ASN A 422 21.80 -27.55 1.05
N GLU A 423 23.13 -27.49 1.21
CA GLU A 423 23.82 -28.01 2.40
C GLU A 423 23.40 -27.29 3.68
N GLN A 424 23.21 -25.96 3.63
CA GLN A 424 22.74 -25.17 4.77
C GLN A 424 21.29 -25.49 5.17
N GLY A 425 20.44 -25.87 4.20
CA GLY A 425 19.09 -26.38 4.45
C GLY A 425 18.05 -25.34 4.90
N GLY A 426 18.36 -24.04 4.89
CA GLY A 426 17.48 -23.00 5.44
C GLY A 426 16.23 -22.68 4.61
N ARG A 427 16.28 -22.91 3.29
CA ARG A 427 15.20 -22.56 2.34
C ARG A 427 15.33 -23.32 1.03
N SER A 428 14.27 -23.32 0.22
CA SER A 428 14.34 -23.85 -1.15
C SER A 428 15.25 -22.98 -2.02
N VAL A 429 16.00 -23.62 -2.92
CA VAL A 429 16.96 -22.95 -3.81
C VAL A 429 16.52 -23.11 -5.26
N SER A 430 16.34 -21.99 -5.96
CA SER A 430 15.99 -21.96 -7.39
C SER A 430 17.15 -21.40 -8.19
N LEU A 431 17.62 -22.18 -9.17
CA LEU A 431 18.75 -21.82 -10.03
C LEU A 431 18.25 -21.46 -11.44
N LEU A 432 18.45 -20.20 -11.84
CA LEU A 432 18.07 -19.63 -13.13
C LEU A 432 19.33 -19.33 -13.95
N LEU A 433 19.92 -20.38 -14.55
CA LEU A 433 21.07 -20.22 -15.45
C LEU A 433 20.65 -19.61 -16.78
N GLY A 434 21.55 -18.85 -17.42
CA GLY A 434 21.26 -18.20 -18.70
C GLY A 434 20.78 -19.15 -19.81
N GLU A 435 21.34 -20.36 -19.89
CA GLU A 435 20.91 -21.38 -20.86
C GLU A 435 19.53 -21.96 -20.52
N THR A 436 19.28 -22.30 -19.25
CA THR A 436 17.99 -22.84 -18.78
C THR A 436 16.87 -21.82 -18.95
N VAL A 437 17.11 -20.56 -18.60
CA VAL A 437 16.13 -19.49 -18.82
C VAL A 437 15.81 -19.35 -20.31
N ARG A 438 16.83 -19.41 -21.17
CA ARG A 438 16.61 -19.32 -22.62
C ARG A 438 15.81 -20.48 -23.17
N SER A 439 16.02 -21.71 -22.70
CA SER A 439 15.22 -22.85 -23.17
C SER A 439 13.78 -22.81 -22.64
N GLU A 440 13.58 -22.48 -21.36
CA GLU A 440 12.29 -22.61 -20.69
C GLU A 440 11.39 -21.37 -20.82
N LEU A 441 11.98 -20.17 -20.79
CA LEU A 441 11.24 -18.91 -20.66
C LEU A 441 11.39 -17.97 -21.87
N SER A 442 12.39 -18.19 -22.72
CA SER A 442 12.79 -17.23 -23.76
C SER A 442 13.27 -17.89 -25.06
N SER A 443 12.73 -19.08 -25.39
CA SER A 443 13.18 -19.86 -26.55
C SER A 443 12.98 -19.15 -27.89
N GLU A 444 12.03 -18.21 -27.92
CA GLU A 444 11.66 -17.42 -29.08
C GLU A 444 12.39 -16.08 -29.18
N LEU A 445 13.11 -15.67 -28.13
CA LEU A 445 13.82 -14.39 -28.11
C LEU A 445 15.20 -14.51 -28.78
N GLY A 446 15.53 -13.50 -29.58
CA GLY A 446 16.83 -13.39 -30.25
C GLY A 446 17.94 -12.84 -29.33
N PHE A 447 18.77 -11.99 -29.92
CA PHE A 447 19.91 -11.36 -29.25
C PHE A 447 19.96 -9.85 -29.47
N SER A 448 18.87 -9.24 -29.96
CA SER A 448 18.77 -7.78 -30.04
C SER A 448 18.78 -7.17 -28.63
N PRO A 449 19.11 -5.87 -28.49
CA PRO A 449 19.03 -5.19 -27.21
C PRO A 449 17.66 -5.34 -26.53
N GLU A 450 16.57 -5.23 -27.30
CA GLU A 450 15.19 -5.34 -26.81
C GLU A 450 14.86 -6.76 -26.35
N ASP A 451 15.27 -7.78 -27.10
CA ASP A 451 15.06 -9.18 -26.74
C ASP A 451 15.85 -9.57 -25.49
N ARG A 452 17.08 -9.04 -25.35
CA ARG A 452 17.90 -9.23 -24.15
C ARG A 452 17.26 -8.58 -22.94
N ASP A 453 16.78 -7.34 -23.08
CA ASP A 453 16.08 -6.64 -22.02
C ASP A 453 14.83 -7.42 -21.58
N ARG A 454 13.99 -7.85 -22.53
CA ARG A 454 12.80 -8.66 -22.24
C ARG A 454 13.14 -9.99 -21.57
N ASN A 455 14.24 -10.64 -21.94
CA ASN A 455 14.73 -11.83 -21.26
C ASN A 455 15.09 -11.54 -19.79
N ILE A 456 15.76 -10.42 -19.50
CA ILE A 456 16.08 -10.02 -18.12
C ILE A 456 14.81 -9.69 -17.32
N GLN A 457 13.84 -9.01 -17.94
CA GLN A 457 12.53 -8.73 -17.33
C GLN A 457 11.81 -10.03 -16.91
N ARG A 458 11.84 -11.08 -17.76
CA ARG A 458 11.26 -12.39 -17.44
C ARG A 458 11.96 -13.07 -16.25
N ILE A 459 13.30 -13.02 -16.22
CA ILE A 459 14.06 -13.53 -15.07
C ILE A 459 13.66 -12.78 -13.81
N ALA A 460 13.60 -11.44 -13.88
CA ALA A 460 13.27 -10.59 -12.74
C ALA A 460 11.87 -10.90 -12.20
N PHE A 461 10.89 -11.11 -13.08
CA PHE A 461 9.53 -11.50 -12.68
C PHE A 461 9.53 -12.83 -11.92
N VAL A 462 10.12 -13.89 -12.48
CA VAL A 462 10.18 -15.20 -11.82
C VAL A 462 10.96 -15.14 -10.51
N ALA A 463 12.11 -14.46 -10.51
CA ALA A 463 12.93 -14.27 -9.32
C ALA A 463 12.20 -13.51 -8.21
N ALA A 464 11.41 -12.49 -8.56
CA ALA A 464 10.62 -11.75 -7.59
C ALA A 464 9.54 -12.62 -6.94
N GLU A 465 8.79 -13.41 -7.71
CA GLU A 465 7.76 -14.31 -7.18
C GLU A 465 8.35 -15.37 -6.24
N LEU A 466 9.49 -15.97 -6.62
CA LEU A 466 10.21 -16.93 -5.79
C LEU A 466 10.81 -16.30 -4.53
N THR A 467 11.35 -15.07 -4.65
CA THR A 467 11.85 -14.31 -3.49
C THR A 467 10.73 -14.00 -2.51
N ARG A 468 9.55 -13.63 -3.01
CA ARG A 468 8.35 -13.43 -2.17
C ARG A 468 7.94 -14.70 -1.44
N ALA A 469 8.07 -15.86 -2.09
CA ALA A 469 7.80 -17.16 -1.49
C ALA A 469 8.85 -17.62 -0.47
N GLY A 470 9.91 -16.84 -0.22
CA GLY A 470 10.95 -17.16 0.76
C GLY A 470 12.15 -17.95 0.20
N ALA A 471 12.22 -18.16 -1.12
CA ALA A 471 13.30 -18.94 -1.73
C ALA A 471 14.63 -18.17 -1.84
N ALA A 472 15.74 -18.90 -1.93
CA ALA A 472 17.02 -18.40 -2.41
C ALA A 472 17.06 -18.54 -3.94
N VAL A 473 16.97 -17.42 -4.65
CA VAL A 473 17.07 -17.41 -6.11
C VAL A 473 18.50 -17.08 -6.54
N ILE A 474 19.07 -17.89 -7.41
CA ILE A 474 20.38 -17.65 -8.03
C ILE A 474 20.16 -17.48 -9.53
N ALA A 475 20.29 -16.25 -10.03
CA ALA A 475 20.18 -15.95 -11.45
C ALA A 475 21.57 -15.68 -12.05
N ALA A 476 21.91 -16.30 -13.19
CA ALA A 476 23.20 -16.11 -13.85
C ALA A 476 23.10 -15.74 -15.35
N PRO A 477 22.32 -14.71 -15.73
CA PRO A 477 22.35 -14.20 -17.10
C PRO A 477 23.65 -13.44 -17.40
N ILE A 478 23.84 -13.06 -18.66
CA ILE A 478 24.90 -12.08 -19.03
C ILE A 478 24.50 -10.69 -18.50
N ALA A 479 23.25 -10.28 -18.75
CA ALA A 479 22.70 -8.96 -18.38
C ALA A 479 23.64 -7.80 -18.77
N PRO A 480 23.87 -7.57 -20.07
CA PRO A 480 24.92 -6.66 -20.55
C PRO A 480 24.64 -5.18 -20.28
N TYR A 481 23.37 -4.78 -20.21
CA TYR A 481 22.97 -3.37 -20.05
C TYR A 481 22.62 -3.04 -18.60
N GLU A 482 23.05 -1.87 -18.13
CA GLU A 482 22.78 -1.37 -16.78
C GLU A 482 21.28 -1.16 -16.56
N ALA A 483 20.58 -0.62 -17.56
CA ALA A 483 19.13 -0.39 -17.50
C ALA A 483 18.35 -1.68 -17.18
N SER A 484 18.71 -2.80 -17.81
CA SER A 484 18.09 -4.10 -17.56
C SER A 484 18.36 -4.62 -16.14
N ARG A 485 19.58 -4.44 -15.63
CA ARG A 485 19.95 -4.83 -14.26
C ARG A 485 19.20 -4.00 -13.22
N GLN A 486 19.13 -2.69 -13.44
CA GLN A 486 18.41 -1.77 -12.57
C GLN A 486 16.90 -2.08 -12.57
N HIS A 487 16.31 -2.36 -13.73
CA HIS A 487 14.92 -2.80 -13.82
C HIS A 487 14.67 -4.13 -13.08
N ALA A 488 15.61 -5.08 -13.18
CA ALA A 488 15.52 -6.34 -12.45
C ALA A 488 15.58 -6.12 -10.93
N LYS A 489 16.51 -5.28 -10.46
CA LYS A 489 16.64 -4.86 -9.05
C LYS A 489 15.34 -4.23 -8.56
N GLU A 490 14.79 -3.25 -9.28
CA GLU A 490 13.54 -2.57 -8.91
C GLU A 490 12.35 -3.53 -8.86
N THR A 491 12.24 -4.43 -9.85
CA THR A 491 11.18 -5.44 -9.89
C THR A 491 11.26 -6.35 -8.67
N ILE A 492 12.44 -6.90 -8.36
CA ILE A 492 12.61 -7.82 -7.23
C ILE A 492 12.43 -7.09 -5.89
N GLN A 493 12.90 -5.85 -5.76
CA GLN A 493 12.72 -5.04 -4.56
C GLN A 493 11.25 -4.70 -4.29
N LYS A 494 10.49 -4.39 -5.34
CA LYS A 494 9.08 -4.02 -5.23
C LYS A 494 8.17 -5.23 -5.02
N THR A 495 8.47 -6.33 -5.69
CA THR A 495 7.56 -7.47 -5.85
C THR A 495 7.96 -8.64 -4.95
N GLY A 496 9.24 -8.76 -4.57
CA GLY A 496 9.82 -9.89 -3.84
C GLY A 496 9.50 -9.99 -2.35
N GLY A 497 8.55 -9.22 -1.83
CA GLY A 497 8.15 -9.23 -0.42
C GLY A 497 9.21 -8.63 0.51
N SER A 498 10.32 -9.35 0.74
CA SER A 498 11.49 -8.87 1.48
C SER A 498 12.31 -7.84 0.70
N GLY A 499 12.31 -7.97 -0.63
CA GLY A 499 13.06 -7.11 -1.55
C GLY A 499 14.58 -7.30 -1.48
N ASN A 500 15.07 -8.40 -0.92
CA ASN A 500 16.51 -8.66 -0.83
C ASN A 500 17.08 -9.03 -2.21
N PHE A 501 17.93 -8.16 -2.75
CA PHE A 501 18.57 -8.32 -4.06
C PHE A 501 20.05 -7.98 -3.96
N PHE A 502 20.90 -8.86 -4.49
CA PHE A 502 22.35 -8.69 -4.51
C PHE A 502 22.88 -8.85 -5.92
N LEU A 503 23.49 -7.79 -6.46
CA LEU A 503 24.15 -7.84 -7.76
C LEU A 503 25.60 -8.28 -7.56
N VAL A 504 25.98 -9.41 -8.14
CA VAL A 504 27.36 -9.92 -8.10
C VAL A 504 27.96 -9.83 -9.49
N HIS A 505 28.97 -8.98 -9.64
CA HIS A 505 29.69 -8.82 -10.89
C HIS A 505 30.84 -9.84 -10.96
N VAL A 506 30.75 -10.76 -11.90
CA VAL A 506 31.81 -11.71 -12.25
C VAL A 506 32.69 -11.07 -13.32
N ALA A 507 33.66 -10.29 -12.86
CA ALA A 507 34.51 -9.39 -13.62
C ALA A 507 35.70 -10.08 -14.29
N THR A 508 35.60 -11.39 -14.57
CA THR A 508 36.64 -12.14 -15.28
C THR A 508 36.93 -11.47 -16.64
N PRO A 509 38.19 -11.12 -16.94
CA PRO A 509 38.56 -10.42 -18.17
C PRO A 509 38.12 -11.16 -19.44
N LEU A 510 37.80 -10.40 -20.49
CA LEU A 510 37.34 -10.95 -21.77
C LEU A 510 38.36 -11.91 -22.36
N GLU A 511 39.65 -11.59 -22.28
CA GLU A 511 40.75 -12.37 -22.82
C GLU A 511 40.78 -13.77 -22.20
N VAL A 512 40.47 -13.87 -20.90
CA VAL A 512 40.40 -15.15 -20.17
C VAL A 512 39.13 -15.91 -20.51
N CYS A 513 37.99 -15.21 -20.63
CA CYS A 513 36.73 -15.79 -21.07
C CYS A 513 36.86 -16.42 -22.46
N GLU A 514 37.53 -15.72 -23.39
CA GLU A 514 37.83 -16.18 -24.75
C GLU A 514 38.80 -17.36 -24.75
N ALA A 515 39.92 -17.26 -24.00
CA ALA A 515 40.95 -18.29 -23.97
C ALA A 515 40.46 -19.63 -23.41
N THR A 516 39.46 -19.60 -22.52
CA THR A 516 38.91 -20.79 -21.85
C THR A 516 37.62 -21.30 -22.50
N ASP A 517 37.14 -20.68 -23.58
CA ASP A 517 35.90 -21.08 -24.26
C ASP A 517 36.07 -22.37 -25.06
N ARG A 518 35.71 -23.50 -24.43
CA ARG A 518 35.76 -24.82 -25.05
C ARG A 518 34.66 -25.06 -26.09
N ARG A 519 33.59 -24.26 -26.11
CA ARG A 519 32.48 -24.39 -27.07
C ARG A 519 32.74 -23.58 -28.35
N GLY A 520 33.78 -22.75 -28.36
CA GLY A 520 34.23 -21.97 -29.51
C GLY A 520 33.21 -20.91 -29.95
N ASN A 521 32.35 -20.45 -29.05
CA ASN A 521 31.35 -19.42 -29.32
C ASN A 521 32.00 -18.06 -29.58
N TYR A 522 33.06 -17.70 -28.84
CA TYR A 522 33.83 -16.49 -29.11
C TYR A 522 34.53 -16.55 -30.47
N LYS A 523 35.11 -17.71 -30.83
CA LYS A 523 35.72 -17.90 -32.16
C LYS A 523 34.69 -17.74 -33.28
N LYS A 524 33.49 -18.32 -33.10
CA LYS A 524 32.37 -18.16 -34.05
C LYS A 524 31.94 -16.70 -34.16
N ALA A 525 31.81 -15.99 -33.04
CA ALA A 525 31.49 -14.56 -33.01
C ALA A 525 32.55 -13.71 -33.75
N ARG A 526 33.84 -13.89 -33.43
CA ARG A 526 34.96 -13.20 -34.10
C ARG A 526 35.01 -13.48 -35.61
N SER A 527 34.54 -14.65 -36.06
CA SER A 527 34.43 -14.99 -37.49
C SER A 527 33.14 -14.51 -38.16
N GLY A 528 32.26 -13.80 -37.43
CA GLY A 528 30.99 -13.28 -37.94
C GLY A 528 29.85 -14.30 -38.06
N GLN A 529 30.05 -15.54 -37.60
CA GLN A 529 29.02 -16.60 -37.63
C GLN A 529 27.93 -16.38 -36.57
N ILE A 530 28.26 -15.69 -35.47
CA ILE A 530 27.30 -15.26 -34.45
C ILE A 530 27.38 -13.74 -34.37
N LYS A 531 26.29 -13.05 -34.72
CA LYS A 531 26.21 -11.59 -34.64
C LYS A 531 25.70 -11.13 -33.28
N GLY A 532 26.12 -9.95 -32.84
CA GLY A 532 25.65 -9.35 -31.59
C GLY A 532 26.10 -10.11 -30.34
N PHE A 533 27.30 -10.70 -30.39
CA PHE A 533 27.86 -11.43 -29.26
C PHE A 533 28.50 -10.46 -28.26
N THR A 534 28.12 -10.58 -26.99
CA THR A 534 28.54 -9.64 -25.94
C THR A 534 30.04 -9.74 -25.68
N GLY A 535 30.73 -8.59 -25.70
CA GLY A 535 32.18 -8.49 -25.59
C GLY A 535 32.92 -8.55 -26.94
N VAL A 536 32.22 -8.83 -28.04
CA VAL A 536 32.78 -8.82 -29.40
C VAL A 536 32.13 -7.72 -30.22
N ASP A 537 30.84 -7.88 -30.55
CA ASP A 537 30.07 -6.94 -31.39
C ASP A 537 28.98 -6.19 -30.59
N ASP A 538 28.62 -6.72 -29.41
CA ASP A 538 27.63 -6.13 -28.50
C ASP A 538 28.33 -5.72 -27.20
N PRO A 539 28.09 -4.51 -26.65
CA PRO A 539 28.80 -4.03 -25.47
C PRO A 539 28.43 -4.79 -24.19
N TYR A 540 29.36 -4.83 -23.25
CA TYR A 540 29.10 -5.18 -21.85
C TYR A 540 29.32 -3.93 -20.99
N GLU A 541 28.23 -3.33 -20.52
CA GLU A 541 28.31 -2.21 -19.60
C GLU A 541 28.70 -2.73 -18.22
N LYS A 542 29.90 -2.41 -17.76
CA LYS A 542 30.38 -2.85 -16.44
C LYS A 542 29.46 -2.29 -15.34
N PRO A 543 28.99 -3.12 -14.40
CA PRO A 543 28.18 -2.65 -13.28
C PRO A 543 28.90 -1.57 -12.46
N THR A 544 28.19 -0.48 -12.14
CA THR A 544 28.72 0.63 -11.32
C THR A 544 28.44 0.42 -9.83
N GLU A 545 27.33 -0.23 -9.48
CA GLU A 545 26.87 -0.45 -8.10
C GLU A 545 26.64 -1.95 -7.79
N ALA A 546 27.65 -2.79 -8.02
CA ALA A 546 27.58 -4.20 -7.62
C ALA A 546 27.73 -4.35 -6.10
N SER A 547 26.93 -5.24 -5.49
CA SER A 547 27.04 -5.61 -4.07
C SER A 547 28.34 -6.36 -3.78
N LEU A 548 28.86 -7.10 -4.76
CA LEU A 548 30.15 -7.78 -4.72
C LEU A 548 30.72 -7.86 -6.13
N THR A 549 32.03 -7.70 -6.25
CA THR A 549 32.76 -7.97 -7.51
C THR A 549 33.76 -9.09 -7.27
N VAL A 550 33.78 -10.08 -8.16
CA VAL A 550 34.68 -11.23 -8.12
C VAL A 550 35.40 -11.39 -9.45
N ASP A 551 36.66 -11.81 -9.43
CA ASP A 551 37.47 -12.06 -10.62
C ASP A 551 38.14 -13.43 -10.51
N LEU A 552 37.74 -14.37 -11.37
CA LEU A 552 38.25 -15.75 -11.32
C LEU A 552 39.70 -15.91 -11.81
N THR A 553 40.36 -14.82 -12.20
CA THR A 553 41.82 -14.81 -12.39
C THR A 553 42.60 -14.63 -11.09
N GLN A 554 41.94 -14.07 -10.07
CA GLN A 554 42.54 -13.76 -8.77
C GLN A 554 42.07 -14.72 -7.67
N ILE A 555 40.84 -15.21 -7.78
CA ILE A 555 40.23 -16.09 -6.79
C ILE A 555 39.62 -17.32 -7.43
N THR A 556 39.49 -18.38 -6.64
CA THR A 556 38.81 -19.62 -7.02
C THR A 556 37.28 -19.47 -6.93
N VAL A 557 36.55 -20.39 -7.57
CA VAL A 557 35.08 -20.48 -7.44
C VAL A 557 34.67 -20.67 -5.98
N ALA A 558 35.44 -21.43 -5.19
CA ALA A 558 35.16 -21.66 -3.77
C ALA A 558 35.28 -20.37 -2.94
N GLU A 559 36.30 -19.55 -3.21
CA GLU A 559 36.49 -18.25 -2.55
C GLU A 559 35.41 -17.24 -2.96
N ALA A 560 34.99 -17.24 -4.23
CA ALA A 560 33.88 -16.41 -4.70
C ALA A 560 32.55 -16.80 -4.01
N VAL A 561 32.25 -18.10 -3.92
CA VAL A 561 31.10 -18.64 -3.19
C VAL A 561 31.15 -18.24 -1.72
N HIS A 562 32.31 -18.38 -1.07
CA HIS A 562 32.49 -18.00 0.32
C HIS A 562 32.28 -16.51 0.56
N SER A 563 32.76 -15.65 -0.35
CA SER A 563 32.55 -14.20 -0.28
C SER A 563 31.07 -13.81 -0.38
N ILE A 564 30.30 -14.50 -1.23
CA ILE A 564 28.85 -14.31 -1.35
C ILE A 564 28.12 -14.78 -0.07
N VAL A 565 28.56 -15.89 0.53
CA VAL A 565 28.05 -16.36 1.82
C VAL A 565 28.31 -15.34 2.92
N LEU A 566 29.52 -14.79 3.03
CA LEU A 566 29.85 -13.76 4.02
C LEU A 566 29.02 -12.48 3.83
N LEU A 567 28.75 -12.09 2.57
CA LEU A 567 27.86 -10.97 2.27
C LEU A 567 26.44 -11.20 2.82
N LEU A 568 25.91 -12.41 2.66
CA LEU A 568 24.57 -12.76 3.15
C LEU A 568 24.52 -12.92 4.68
N GLU A 569 25.58 -13.45 5.30
CA GLU A 569 25.72 -13.56 6.75
C GLU A 569 25.78 -12.17 7.40
N ALA A 570 26.58 -11.25 6.83
CA ALA A 570 26.65 -9.86 7.28
C ALA A 570 25.31 -9.13 7.19
N ASP A 571 24.49 -9.48 6.18
CA ASP A 571 23.13 -8.95 6.07
C ASP A 571 22.12 -9.69 6.98
N GLY A 572 22.49 -10.85 7.55
CA GLY A 572 21.68 -11.65 8.47
C GLY A 572 20.66 -12.58 7.79
N LEU A 573 20.89 -12.93 6.52
CA LEU A 573 20.01 -13.79 5.71
C LEU A 573 20.29 -15.28 5.85
N ILE A 574 21.49 -15.65 6.31
CA ILE A 574 21.91 -17.03 6.56
C ILE A 574 22.68 -17.12 7.87
#